data_AF-A0A8I1DSL2-F1
#
_entry.id   AF-A0A8I1DSL2-F1
#
_cell.length_a   1.000
_cell.length_b   1.000
_cell.length_c   1.000
_cell.angle_alpha   90.00
_cell.angle_beta   90.00
_cell.angle_gamma   90.00
#
_symmetry.space_group_name_H-M   'P 1'
#
loop_
_entity.id
_entity.type
_entity.pdbx_description
1 polymer ?
#
loop_
_entity_poly.entity_id
_entity_poly.type
_entity_poly.pdbx_seq_one_letter_code
_entity_poly.pdbx_strand_id
1 'polypeptide(L)'
;QHLHNAPEGKHLPTARPRSLIDGKRMDKIIWGPNWEELLGGEFEKRARDRNFDKIQKEMYGQFENTFMMYLPRLCEHCLNPSCVATCPSGAIYKREEDGIVLIDQD
;
A
#
# COMPACT_ATOMS: atom_id res chain seq x y z
N GLN A 1 22.23 5.95 -11.02
CA GLN A 1 23.42 6.47 -11.73
C GLN A 1 24.75 6.17 -11.04
N HIS A 2 24.83 6.03 -9.70
CA HIS A 2 26.11 5.71 -9.05
C HIS A 2 26.76 4.42 -9.55
N LEU A 3 25.96 3.41 -9.94
CA LEU A 3 26.48 2.17 -10.53
C LEU A 3 27.21 2.35 -11.87
N HIS A 4 26.88 3.39 -12.64
CA HIS A 4 27.49 3.65 -13.96
C HIS A 4 28.64 4.65 -13.88
N ASN A 5 28.54 5.63 -12.97
CA ASN A 5 29.43 6.79 -12.92
C ASN A 5 30.37 6.76 -11.71
N ALA A 6 30.46 5.64 -11.00
CA ALA A 6 31.38 5.53 -9.87
C ALA A 6 32.82 5.58 -10.38
N PRO A 7 33.69 6.42 -9.78
CA PRO A 7 35.11 6.38 -10.06
C PRO A 7 35.72 5.07 -9.55
N GLU A 8 36.93 4.75 -10.01
CA GLU A 8 37.71 3.65 -9.47
C GLU A 8 37.86 3.80 -7.95
N GLY A 9 37.65 2.71 -7.22
CA GLY A 9 37.66 2.72 -5.77
C GLY A 9 37.84 1.33 -5.19
N LYS A 10 38.13 1.28 -3.89
CA LYS A 10 38.39 0.02 -3.17
C LYS A 10 37.14 -0.84 -2.97
N HIS A 11 35.95 -0.28 -3.14
CA HIS A 11 34.69 -0.94 -2.88
C HIS A 11 33.77 -0.84 -4.09
N LEU A 12 32.95 -1.87 -4.28
CA LEU A 12 31.95 -1.91 -5.34
C LEU A 12 30.88 -0.83 -5.09
N PRO A 13 30.46 -0.09 -6.13
CA PRO A 13 29.40 0.90 -6.00
C PRO A 13 28.05 0.24 -5.72
N THR A 14 27.18 0.91 -4.97
CA THR A 14 25.83 0.44 -4.66
C THR A 14 24.76 1.50 -4.95
N ALA A 15 23.53 1.07 -5.23
CA ALA A 15 22.39 1.97 -5.40
C ALA A 15 21.63 2.13 -4.08
N ARG A 16 21.95 3.17 -3.31
CA ARG A 16 21.24 3.50 -2.08
C ARG A 16 19.90 4.20 -2.36
N PRO A 17 18.87 4.02 -1.51
CA PRO A 17 17.56 4.65 -1.68
C PRO A 17 17.60 6.16 -1.46
N ARG A 18 16.72 6.88 -2.15
CA ARG A 18 16.53 8.34 -2.02
C ARG A 18 15.04 8.62 -1.97
N SER A 19 14.62 9.49 -1.07
CA SER A 19 13.22 9.84 -0.94
C SER A 19 12.75 10.66 -2.14
N LEU A 20 11.54 10.38 -2.63
CA LEU A 20 10.91 11.13 -3.72
C LEU A 20 10.21 12.40 -3.23
N ILE A 21 10.06 12.58 -1.91
CA ILE A 21 9.41 13.76 -1.31
C ILE A 21 10.42 14.91 -1.14
N ASP A 22 11.57 14.61 -0.52
CA ASP A 22 12.58 15.61 -0.16
C ASP A 22 13.91 15.43 -0.90
N GLY A 23 14.03 14.38 -1.71
CA GLY A 23 15.27 14.06 -2.40
C GLY A 23 16.39 13.61 -1.47
N LYS A 24 16.21 13.45 -0.16
CA LYS A 24 17.33 13.10 0.74
C LYS A 24 17.67 11.62 0.68
N ARG A 25 18.91 11.31 1.02
CA ARG A 25 19.38 9.92 1.19
C ARG A 25 18.58 9.28 2.33
N MET A 26 18.02 8.10 2.07
CA MET A 26 17.41 7.29 3.13
C MET A 26 18.45 6.32 3.68
N ASP A 27 18.53 6.21 5.01
CA ASP A 27 19.41 5.24 5.66
C ASP A 27 18.87 3.81 5.52
N LYS A 28 17.55 3.64 5.65
CA LYS A 28 16.85 2.37 5.46
C LYS A 28 15.44 2.63 4.95
N ILE A 29 14.96 1.78 4.03
CA ILE A 29 13.53 1.70 3.71
C ILE A 29 12.87 0.90 4.82
N ILE A 30 11.86 1.48 5.46
CA ILE A 30 11.17 0.86 6.62
C ILE A 30 9.72 0.48 6.32
N TRP A 31 9.20 0.83 5.14
CA TRP A 31 7.82 0.55 4.75
C TRP A 31 7.66 0.63 3.22
N GLY A 32 6.59 0.04 2.70
CA GLY A 32 6.19 0.09 1.29
C GLY A 32 4.72 -0.31 1.11
N PRO A 33 4.12 -0.05 -0.07
CA PRO A 33 2.68 -0.27 -0.31
C PRO A 33 2.25 -1.75 -0.25
N ASN A 34 3.20 -2.69 -0.37
CA ASN A 34 2.99 -4.13 -0.31
C ASN A 34 3.87 -4.78 0.79
N TRP A 35 4.05 -4.11 1.93
CA TRP A 35 5.04 -4.52 2.96
C TRP A 35 4.72 -5.86 3.65
N GLU A 36 3.44 -6.24 3.69
CA GLU A 36 2.93 -7.45 4.36
C GLU A 36 2.76 -8.63 3.40
N GLU A 37 3.32 -8.53 2.19
CA GLU A 37 3.26 -9.57 1.15
C GLU A 37 3.76 -10.92 1.65
N LEU A 38 3.16 -12.02 1.18
CA LEU A 38 3.55 -13.40 1.51
C LEU A 38 3.69 -13.64 3.03
N LEU A 39 2.78 -13.06 3.82
CA LEU A 39 2.77 -13.13 5.28
C LEU A 39 4.00 -12.46 5.94
N GLY A 40 4.58 -11.46 5.28
CA GLY A 40 5.68 -10.65 5.79
C GLY A 40 5.36 -10.00 7.14
N GLY A 41 6.10 -10.38 8.18
CA GLY A 41 5.91 -9.90 9.54
C GLY A 41 5.28 -10.93 10.49
N GLU A 42 5.43 -10.68 11.79
CA GLU A 42 4.89 -11.54 12.85
C GLU A 42 3.37 -11.66 12.77
N PHE A 43 2.84 -12.85 13.09
CA PHE A 43 1.40 -13.09 13.08
C PHE A 43 0.64 -12.12 13.99
N GLU A 44 1.15 -11.79 15.18
CA GLU A 44 0.49 -10.85 16.09
C GLU A 44 0.23 -9.47 15.45
N LYS A 45 1.14 -9.00 14.60
CA LYS A 45 1.00 -7.73 13.87
C LYS A 45 -0.05 -7.85 12.77
N ARG A 46 0.01 -8.92 11.97
CA ARG A 46 -0.91 -9.18 10.85
C ARG A 46 -2.34 -9.54 11.33
N ALA A 47 -2.46 -10.25 12.44
CA ALA A 47 -3.72 -10.67 13.04
C ALA A 47 -4.54 -9.50 13.62
N ARG A 48 -4.01 -8.27 13.59
CA ARG A 48 -4.78 -7.04 13.82
C ARG A 48 -5.71 -6.68 12.66
N ASP A 49 -5.66 -7.42 11.56
CA ASP A 49 -6.63 -7.32 10.47
C ASP A 49 -8.06 -7.31 11.01
N ARG A 50 -8.84 -6.33 10.55
CA ARG A 50 -10.23 -6.10 10.95
C ARG A 50 -11.11 -7.33 10.69
N ASN A 51 -10.77 -8.15 9.71
CA ASN A 51 -11.53 -9.32 9.33
C ASN A 51 -11.40 -10.47 10.35
N PHE A 52 -10.44 -10.40 11.29
CA PHE A 52 -10.35 -11.31 12.43
C PHE A 52 -11.22 -10.90 13.63
N ASP A 53 -11.94 -9.79 13.55
CA ASP A 53 -12.84 -9.38 14.62
C ASP A 53 -13.87 -10.48 14.92
N LYS A 54 -13.99 -10.83 16.22
CA LYS A 54 -14.88 -11.90 16.72
C LYS A 54 -14.50 -13.31 16.26
N ILE A 55 -13.26 -13.52 15.81
CA ILE A 55 -12.69 -14.84 15.50
C ILE A 55 -11.64 -15.22 16.55
N GLN A 56 -11.65 -16.48 17.00
CA GLN A 56 -10.54 -17.07 17.76
C GLN A 56 -9.39 -17.36 16.78
N LYS A 57 -8.42 -16.45 16.71
CA LYS A 57 -7.41 -16.42 15.64
C LYS A 57 -6.10 -17.10 16.00
N GLU A 58 -5.93 -17.51 17.25
CA GLU A 58 -4.68 -18.10 17.78
C GLU A 58 -4.24 -19.34 16.99
N MET A 59 -5.21 -20.16 16.56
CA MET A 59 -4.95 -21.36 15.76
C MET A 59 -4.23 -21.04 14.44
N TYR A 60 -4.56 -19.93 13.79
CA TYR A 60 -3.95 -19.53 12.52
C TYR A 60 -2.52 -18.98 12.65
N GLY A 61 -2.03 -18.79 13.88
CA GLY A 61 -0.63 -18.49 14.15
C GLY A 61 0.28 -19.73 14.15
N GLN A 62 -0.30 -20.94 14.12
CA GLN A 62 0.43 -22.20 14.06
C GLN A 62 0.88 -22.49 12.62
N PHE A 63 2.07 -23.06 12.47
CA PHE A 63 2.66 -23.35 11.17
C PHE A 63 1.73 -24.23 10.31
N GLU A 64 1.17 -25.27 10.91
CA GLU A 64 0.30 -26.26 10.26
C GLU A 64 -1.03 -25.66 9.78
N ASN A 65 -1.46 -24.56 10.38
CA ASN A 65 -2.73 -23.89 10.11
C ASN A 65 -2.55 -22.55 9.39
N THR A 66 -1.35 -22.28 8.86
CA THR A 66 -1.05 -21.04 8.15
C THR A 66 -1.81 -21.00 6.83
N PHE A 67 -2.50 -19.89 6.58
CA PHE A 67 -3.15 -19.61 5.30
C PHE A 67 -2.91 -18.16 4.87
N MET A 68 -3.08 -17.90 3.59
CA MET A 68 -3.04 -16.55 3.02
C MET A 68 -3.95 -16.47 1.79
N MET A 69 -4.42 -15.27 1.48
CA MET A 69 -5.17 -14.98 0.25
C MET A 69 -4.79 -13.61 -0.28
N TYR A 70 -5.04 -13.38 -1.57
CA TYR A 70 -4.83 -12.08 -2.21
C TYR A 70 -6.13 -11.30 -2.27
N LEU A 71 -6.04 -9.97 -2.11
CA LEU A 71 -7.18 -9.06 -2.20
C LEU A 71 -6.86 -7.88 -3.12
N PRO A 72 -6.96 -8.05 -4.45
CA PRO A 72 -6.88 -6.93 -5.38
C PRO A 72 -8.13 -6.06 -5.26
N ARG A 73 -7.97 -4.73 -5.22
CA ARG A 73 -9.07 -3.76 -5.10
C ARG A 73 -8.78 -2.50 -5.88
N LEU A 74 -9.85 -1.81 -6.28
CA LEU A 74 -9.83 -0.51 -6.95
C LEU A 74 -10.99 0.35 -6.44
N CYS A 75 -11.26 1.49 -7.08
CA CYS A 75 -12.43 2.29 -6.75
C CYS A 75 -13.73 1.52 -7.06
N GLU A 76 -14.63 1.38 -6.08
CA GLU A 76 -15.88 0.63 -6.26
C GLU A 76 -16.94 1.38 -7.08
N HIS A 77 -16.68 2.64 -7.46
CA HIS A 77 -17.62 3.50 -8.20
C HIS A 77 -19.08 3.40 -7.70
N CYS A 78 -19.22 3.54 -6.38
CA CYS A 78 -20.46 3.24 -5.65
C CYS A 78 -21.70 3.94 -6.22
N LEU A 79 -22.87 3.36 -5.95
CA LEU A 79 -24.16 4.02 -6.22
C LEU A 79 -24.39 5.22 -5.29
N ASN A 80 -24.04 5.08 -4.01
CA ASN A 80 -24.06 6.16 -3.01
C ASN A 80 -22.62 6.45 -2.52
N PRO A 81 -21.81 7.18 -3.31
CA PRO A 81 -20.39 7.38 -3.02
C PRO A 81 -20.17 8.39 -1.88
N SER A 82 -19.64 7.90 -0.74
CA SER A 82 -19.31 8.75 0.42
C SER A 82 -18.30 9.85 0.11
N CYS A 83 -17.42 9.64 -0.88
CA CYS A 83 -16.47 10.66 -1.34
C CYS A 83 -17.18 11.86 -1.98
N VAL A 84 -18.22 11.62 -2.81
CA VAL A 84 -19.04 12.71 -3.38
C VAL A 84 -19.76 13.47 -2.26
N ALA A 85 -20.39 12.75 -1.33
CA ALA A 85 -21.16 13.36 -0.24
C ALA A 85 -20.33 14.25 0.71
N THR A 86 -19.03 14.03 0.78
CA THR A 86 -18.13 14.74 1.72
C THR A 86 -17.29 15.83 1.06
N CYS A 87 -17.25 15.92 -0.27
CA CYS A 87 -16.45 16.91 -0.99
C CYS A 87 -17.06 18.32 -0.86
N PRO A 88 -16.43 19.26 -0.15
CA PRO A 88 -17.05 20.58 0.10
C PRO A 88 -17.16 21.46 -1.15
N SER A 89 -16.28 21.28 -2.13
CA SER A 89 -16.29 22.04 -3.38
C SER A 89 -17.27 21.49 -4.42
N GLY A 90 -17.78 20.27 -4.24
CA GLY A 90 -18.57 19.57 -5.26
C GLY A 90 -17.75 19.05 -6.45
N ALA A 91 -16.42 18.98 -6.34
CA ALA A 91 -15.54 18.54 -7.43
C ALA A 91 -15.62 17.03 -7.74
N ILE A 92 -16.27 16.23 -6.90
CA ILE A 92 -16.41 14.79 -7.12
C ILE A 92 -17.82 14.49 -7.61
N TYR A 93 -17.94 13.79 -8.73
CA TYR A 93 -19.22 13.48 -9.35
C TYR A 93 -19.25 12.05 -9.91
N LYS A 94 -20.45 11.51 -10.09
CA LYS A 94 -20.71 10.23 -10.76
C LYS A 94 -21.31 10.54 -12.12
N ARG A 95 -20.65 10.07 -13.20
CA ARG A 95 -21.15 10.19 -14.57
C ARG A 95 -22.47 9.45 -14.73
N GLU A 96 -23.43 10.07 -15.41
CA GLU A 96 -24.79 9.51 -15.58
C GLU A 96 -24.80 8.35 -16.59
N GLU A 97 -23.98 8.45 -17.63
CA GLU A 97 -23.99 7.54 -18.77
C GLU A 97 -23.35 6.17 -18.47
N ASP A 98 -22.41 6.09 -17.52
CA ASP A 98 -21.68 4.85 -17.21
C ASP A 98 -21.37 4.63 -15.73
N GLY A 99 -21.73 5.58 -14.86
CA GLY A 99 -21.56 5.44 -13.42
C GLY A 99 -20.13 5.56 -12.92
N ILE A 100 -19.15 5.97 -13.75
CA ILE A 100 -17.78 6.19 -13.26
C ILE A 100 -17.77 7.42 -12.37
N VAL A 101 -17.18 7.27 -11.18
CA VAL A 101 -16.94 8.35 -10.22
C VAL A 101 -15.58 8.97 -10.48
N LEU A 102 -15.55 10.28 -10.71
CA LEU A 102 -14.37 11.06 -11.04
C LEU A 102 -14.18 12.23 -10.08
N ILE A 103 -12.96 12.77 -10.05
CA ILE A 103 -12.60 14.01 -9.35
C ILE A 103 -12.18 15.02 -10.41
N ASP A 104 -12.91 16.13 -10.51
CA ASP A 104 -12.54 17.27 -11.34
C ASP A 104 -11.20 17.86 -10.87
N GLN A 105 -10.31 18.18 -11.82
CA GLN A 105 -8.96 18.68 -11.56
C GLN A 105 -8.79 20.17 -11.85
N ASP A 106 -9.83 20.83 -12.37
CA ASP A 106 -9.84 22.26 -12.69
C ASP A 106 -10.05 23.17 -11.45
#